data_AF-A0A9X0R3I6-F1
#
_entry.id   AF-A0A9X0R3I6-F1
#
_cell.length_a   1.000
_cell.length_b   1.000
_cell.length_c   1.000
_cell.angle_alpha   90.00
_cell.angle_beta   90.00
_cell.angle_gamma   90.00
#
_symmetry.space_group_name_H-M   'P 1'
#
loop_
_entity.id
_entity.type
_entity.pdbx_description
1 polymer ?
#
loop_
_entity_poly.entity_id
_entity_poly.type
_entity_poly.pdbx_seq_one_letter_code
_entity_poly.pdbx_strand_id
1 'polypeptide(L)'
;MRKLIAPLLAMVATGLAACDDPPKDKPGPEAGLAVAREAAVAQVRARLRMVGEMQMRAVQAWHQQVPTTVAVCGQVNPTGKANDPFIPWVAVVTLKEERAERTDLVIGMSNSEASRVIVEMLDRCFEGGGPPTGRPQARALPPLPLDSALTPKPAAPSITTPAPGVTSPPMPAPPAPSPLPRLPCER
;
A
#
# COMPACT_ATOMS: atom_id res chain seq x y z
N MET A 1 -68.06 -31.42 -51.13
CA MET A 1 -68.13 -31.51 -49.65
C MET A 1 -67.57 -30.21 -49.08
N ARG A 2 -68.34 -29.52 -48.21
CA ARG A 2 -67.91 -28.73 -47.03
C ARG A 2 -66.50 -28.06 -47.09
N LYS A 3 -66.30 -26.74 -46.96
CA LYS A 3 -67.02 -25.67 -46.25
C LYS A 3 -66.66 -24.29 -46.83
N LEU A 4 -67.68 -23.40 -46.85
CA LEU A 4 -67.58 -21.94 -46.87
C LEU A 4 -67.12 -21.40 -45.51
N ILE A 5 -66.50 -20.22 -45.52
CA ILE A 5 -66.55 -19.06 -44.59
C ILE A 5 -65.26 -18.27 -44.89
N ALA A 6 -65.27 -17.40 -45.89
CA ALA A 6 -65.65 -15.98 -45.81
C ALA A 6 -64.62 -15.11 -45.03
N PRO A 7 -64.00 -14.11 -45.71
CA PRO A 7 -62.94 -13.24 -45.20
C PRO A 7 -63.51 -12.01 -44.50
N LEU A 8 -62.86 -11.48 -43.46
CA LEU A 8 -63.11 -10.10 -42.99
C LEU A 8 -61.95 -9.62 -42.10
N LEU A 9 -61.51 -8.38 -42.36
CA LEU A 9 -60.62 -7.52 -41.54
C LEU A 9 -59.14 -7.95 -41.52
N ALA A 10 -58.20 -7.40 -42.30
CA ALA A 10 -57.88 -5.99 -42.58
C ALA A 10 -57.79 -5.13 -41.30
N MET A 11 -56.62 -4.50 -41.09
CA MET A 11 -56.12 -3.79 -39.90
C MET A 11 -55.57 -4.77 -38.85
N VAL A 12 -54.26 -4.92 -38.63
CA VAL A 12 -53.27 -3.91 -38.22
C VAL A 12 -51.90 -4.38 -38.70
N ALA A 13 -51.40 -3.85 -39.82
CA ALA A 13 -50.07 -4.18 -40.36
C ALA A 13 -49.23 -2.91 -40.58
N THR A 14 -49.38 -1.93 -39.69
CA THR A 14 -48.59 -0.71 -39.69
C THR A 14 -48.31 -0.30 -38.26
N GLY A 15 -47.03 -0.35 -37.89
CA GLY A 15 -46.52 0.24 -36.66
C GLY A 15 -45.92 -0.79 -35.71
N LEU A 16 -44.64 -1.09 -35.91
CA LEU A 16 -43.57 -1.15 -34.90
C LEU A 16 -42.33 -1.80 -35.54
N ALA A 17 -41.83 -1.18 -36.62
CA ALA A 17 -40.39 -1.18 -36.87
C ALA A 17 -39.77 -0.17 -35.88
N ALA A 18 -39.84 -0.48 -34.59
CA ALA A 18 -39.03 0.17 -33.58
C ALA A 18 -37.72 -0.61 -33.57
N CYS A 19 -36.64 0.09 -33.93
CA CYS A 19 -35.29 -0.44 -33.89
C CYS A 19 -35.04 -1.14 -32.55
N ASP A 20 -34.70 -2.43 -32.62
CA ASP A 20 -33.99 -3.17 -31.58
C ASP A 20 -32.60 -2.51 -31.43
N ASP A 21 -32.56 -1.36 -30.78
CA ASP A 21 -31.32 -0.84 -30.20
C ASP A 21 -31.18 -1.59 -28.87
N PRO A 22 -30.22 -2.52 -28.73
CA PRO A 22 -29.98 -3.17 -27.45
C PRO A 22 -29.67 -2.07 -26.42
N PRO A 23 -30.15 -2.22 -25.17
CA PRO A 23 -29.86 -1.23 -24.15
C PRO A 23 -28.35 -1.03 -24.10
N LYS A 24 -27.88 0.18 -24.39
CA LYS A 24 -26.50 0.58 -24.14
C LYS A 24 -26.27 0.45 -22.64
N ASP A 25 -25.74 -0.70 -22.23
CA ASP A 25 -25.17 -0.91 -20.91
C ASP A 25 -24.09 0.15 -20.73
N LYS A 26 -24.48 1.24 -20.06
CA LYS A 26 -23.50 2.18 -19.52
C LYS A 26 -22.74 1.40 -18.47
N PRO A 27 -21.41 1.27 -18.58
CA PRO A 27 -20.63 0.55 -17.60
C PRO A 27 -20.95 1.10 -16.21
N GLY A 28 -21.40 0.25 -15.31
CA GLY A 28 -21.72 0.66 -13.95
C GLY A 28 -20.47 1.16 -13.22
N PRO A 29 -20.62 1.78 -12.04
CA PRO A 29 -19.50 2.23 -11.20
C PRO A 29 -18.40 1.15 -10.99
N GLU A 30 -18.83 -0.12 -10.95
CA GLU A 30 -17.98 -1.32 -10.87
C GLU A 30 -16.99 -1.48 -12.04
N ALA A 31 -17.36 -1.05 -13.25
CA ALA A 31 -16.47 -1.16 -14.41
C ALA A 31 -15.22 -0.28 -14.24
N GLY A 32 -15.37 0.89 -13.61
CA GLY A 32 -14.25 1.78 -13.29
C GLY A 32 -13.26 1.14 -12.29
N LEU A 33 -13.77 0.41 -11.29
CA LEU A 33 -12.93 -0.31 -10.32
C LEU A 33 -12.13 -1.43 -10.98
N ALA A 34 -12.74 -2.18 -11.90
CA ALA A 34 -12.06 -3.23 -12.66
C ALA A 34 -10.93 -2.65 -13.53
N VAL A 35 -11.21 -1.56 -14.26
CA VAL A 35 -10.20 -0.85 -15.08
C VAL A 35 -9.06 -0.32 -14.22
N ALA A 36 -9.37 0.29 -13.07
CA ALA A 36 -8.34 0.76 -12.15
C ALA A 36 -7.47 -0.38 -11.63
N ARG A 37 -8.08 -1.50 -11.25
CA ARG A 37 -7.37 -2.70 -10.78
C ARG A 37 -6.43 -3.26 -11.84
N GLU A 38 -6.89 -3.36 -13.08
CA GLU A 38 -6.08 -3.84 -14.20
C GLU A 38 -4.88 -2.91 -14.45
N ALA A 39 -5.12 -1.60 -14.54
CA ALA A 39 -4.07 -0.60 -14.75
C ALA A 39 -3.02 -0.62 -13.63
N ALA A 40 -3.45 -0.72 -12.37
CA ALA A 40 -2.56 -0.83 -11.22
C ALA A 40 -1.68 -2.09 -11.29
N VAL A 41 -2.28 -3.25 -11.56
CA VAL A 41 -1.53 -4.52 -11.69
C VAL A 41 -0.54 -4.46 -12.86
N ALA A 42 -0.94 -3.88 -13.98
CA ALA A 42 -0.06 -3.67 -15.13
C ALA A 42 1.13 -2.77 -14.76
N GLN A 43 0.89 -1.68 -14.01
CA GLN A 43 1.94 -0.79 -13.54
C GLN A 43 2.91 -1.47 -12.57
N VAL A 44 2.43 -2.31 -11.65
CA VAL A 44 3.29 -3.10 -10.76
C VAL A 44 4.18 -4.04 -11.57
N ARG A 45 3.61 -4.77 -12.54
CA ARG A 45 4.38 -5.65 -13.42
C ARG A 45 5.43 -4.89 -14.21
N ALA A 46 5.06 -3.75 -14.80
CA ALA A 46 5.97 -2.91 -15.57
C ALA A 46 7.11 -2.34 -14.71
N ARG A 47 6.82 -1.93 -13.47
CA ARG A 47 7.82 -1.36 -12.56
C ARG A 47 8.84 -2.39 -12.09
N LEU A 48 8.40 -3.61 -11.79
CA LEU A 48 9.28 -4.66 -11.31
C LEU A 48 10.12 -5.30 -12.42
N ARG A 49 9.74 -5.14 -13.71
CA ARG A 49 10.51 -5.60 -14.88
C ARG A 49 10.94 -7.07 -14.79
N MET A 50 10.12 -7.94 -14.21
CA MET A 50 10.50 -9.32 -13.92
C MET A 50 10.07 -10.30 -15.02
N VAL A 51 10.97 -11.25 -15.33
CA VAL A 51 10.78 -12.37 -16.24
C VAL A 51 10.46 -13.61 -15.39
N GLY A 52 9.18 -13.87 -15.11
CA GLY A 52 8.73 -15.01 -14.29
C GLY A 52 7.26 -14.93 -13.87
N GLU A 53 6.73 -16.00 -13.26
CA GLU A 53 5.32 -16.07 -12.81
C GLU A 53 5.09 -15.24 -11.53
N MET A 54 4.91 -13.92 -11.69
CA MET A 54 4.57 -13.01 -10.60
C MET A 54 3.18 -13.33 -10.03
N GLN A 55 3.08 -13.48 -8.72
CA GLN A 55 1.81 -13.72 -8.03
C GLN A 55 1.30 -12.45 -7.36
N MET A 56 0.06 -12.10 -7.65
CA MET A 56 -0.67 -11.02 -6.99
C MET A 56 -1.61 -11.61 -5.95
N ARG A 57 -1.72 -10.99 -4.77
CA ARG A 57 -2.69 -11.38 -3.75
C ARG A 57 -3.41 -10.18 -3.15
N ALA A 58 -4.60 -10.45 -2.63
CA ALA A 58 -5.43 -9.47 -1.91
C ALA A 58 -5.63 -8.15 -2.67
N VAL A 59 -5.68 -8.21 -4.00
CA VAL A 59 -5.83 -7.01 -4.85
C VAL A 59 -7.27 -6.55 -4.83
N GLN A 60 -7.49 -5.39 -4.24
CA GLN A 60 -8.79 -4.77 -4.05
C GLN A 60 -8.73 -3.30 -4.48
N ALA A 61 -9.88 -2.73 -4.82
CA ALA A 61 -10.02 -1.38 -5.31
C ALA A 61 -11.10 -0.64 -4.50
N TRP A 62 -10.87 0.64 -4.21
CA TRP A 62 -11.74 1.47 -3.38
C TRP A 62 -11.89 2.87 -3.98
N HIS A 63 -13.11 3.38 -4.03
CA HIS A 63 -13.32 4.77 -4.44
C HIS A 63 -12.68 5.72 -3.42
N GLN A 64 -12.07 6.79 -3.91
CA GLN A 64 -11.45 7.82 -3.07
C GLN A 64 -12.39 9.02 -2.93
N GLN A 65 -12.11 9.89 -1.95
CA GLN A 65 -12.84 11.16 -1.79
C GLN A 65 -12.72 12.08 -3.01
N VAL A 66 -11.58 11.99 -3.70
CA VAL A 66 -11.34 12.73 -4.94
C VAL A 66 -12.12 12.06 -6.08
N PRO A 67 -12.97 12.80 -6.81
CA PRO A 67 -13.70 12.25 -7.94
C PRO A 67 -12.77 11.56 -8.95
N THR A 68 -13.30 10.56 -9.65
CA THR A 68 -12.61 9.76 -10.66
C THR A 68 -11.30 9.10 -10.20
N THR A 69 -11.04 9.06 -8.89
CA THR A 69 -9.83 8.45 -8.33
C THR A 69 -10.17 7.17 -7.58
N VAL A 70 -9.38 6.13 -7.82
CA VAL A 70 -9.50 4.81 -7.20
C VAL A 70 -8.16 4.44 -6.58
N ALA A 71 -8.16 4.04 -5.31
CA ALA A 71 -6.99 3.38 -4.72
C ALA A 71 -7.11 1.88 -5.00
N VAL A 72 -6.01 1.28 -5.44
CA VAL A 72 -5.86 -0.16 -5.60
C VAL A 72 -4.70 -0.60 -4.73
N CYS A 73 -4.95 -1.58 -3.88
CA CYS A 73 -3.97 -2.05 -2.92
C CYS A 73 -3.90 -3.56 -2.99
N GLY A 74 -2.72 -4.08 -2.70
CA GLY A 74 -2.49 -5.51 -2.74
C GLY A 74 -1.08 -5.84 -2.31
N GLN A 75 -0.71 -7.08 -2.58
CA GLN A 75 0.64 -7.54 -2.33
C GLN A 75 1.13 -8.36 -3.51
N VAL A 76 2.42 -8.31 -3.77
CA VAL A 76 3.06 -8.97 -4.91
C VAL A 76 4.19 -9.86 -4.43
N ASN A 77 4.25 -11.09 -4.94
CA ASN A 77 5.44 -11.92 -4.89
C ASN A 77 6.15 -11.78 -6.26
N PRO A 78 7.28 -11.05 -6.34
CA PRO A 78 7.93 -10.74 -7.62
C PRO A 78 8.52 -11.95 -8.33
N THR A 79 8.85 -13.02 -7.60
CA THR A 79 9.52 -14.21 -8.14
C THR A 79 8.58 -15.40 -8.32
N GLY A 80 7.40 -15.37 -7.69
CA GLY A 80 6.45 -16.47 -7.66
C GLY A 80 6.86 -17.65 -6.76
N LYS A 81 8.02 -17.59 -6.11
CA LYS A 81 8.50 -18.67 -5.24
C LYS A 81 7.70 -18.70 -3.94
N ALA A 82 7.25 -19.88 -3.52
CA ALA A 82 6.38 -20.05 -2.36
C ALA A 82 6.94 -19.44 -1.04
N ASN A 83 8.26 -19.41 -0.88
CA ASN A 83 8.93 -18.90 0.32
C ASN A 83 9.32 -17.42 0.25
N ASP A 84 9.12 -16.77 -0.90
CA ASP A 84 9.47 -15.37 -1.05
C ASP A 84 8.38 -14.48 -0.39
N PRO A 85 8.79 -13.42 0.32
CA PRO A 85 7.84 -12.55 0.98
C PRO A 85 7.01 -11.81 -0.06
N PHE A 86 5.74 -11.62 0.26
CA PHE A 86 4.90 -10.72 -0.51
C PHE A 86 5.16 -9.28 -0.07
N ILE A 87 5.34 -8.43 -1.06
CA ILE A 87 5.65 -7.02 -0.91
C ILE A 87 4.35 -6.22 -1.04
N PRO A 88 3.99 -5.38 -0.06
CA PRO A 88 2.80 -4.54 -0.15
C PRO A 88 3.00 -3.45 -1.20
N TRP A 89 1.91 -3.04 -1.84
CA TRP A 89 1.88 -1.93 -2.78
C TRP A 89 0.53 -1.20 -2.74
N VAL A 90 0.57 0.08 -3.09
CA VAL A 90 -0.60 0.95 -3.27
C VAL A 90 -0.45 1.69 -4.59
N ALA A 91 -1.48 1.64 -5.41
CA ALA A 91 -1.61 2.43 -6.62
C ALA A 91 -2.83 3.34 -6.52
N VAL A 92 -2.66 4.59 -6.94
CA VAL A 92 -3.77 5.56 -7.06
C VAL A 92 -3.98 5.78 -8.54
N VAL A 93 -5.15 5.39 -9.02
CA VAL A 93 -5.52 5.46 -10.43
C VAL A 93 -6.51 6.59 -10.63
N THR A 94 -6.15 7.54 -11.48
CA THR A 94 -7.08 8.56 -11.99
C THR A 94 -7.71 8.05 -13.27
N LEU A 95 -9.04 8.02 -13.29
CA LEU A 95 -9.84 7.62 -14.42
C LEU A 95 -10.32 8.86 -15.20
N LYS A 96 -10.33 8.73 -16.52
CA LYS A 96 -10.93 9.71 -17.43
C LYS A 96 -11.65 8.94 -18.52
N GLU A 97 -12.92 9.27 -18.75
CA GLU A 97 -13.76 8.58 -19.75
C GLU A 97 -13.68 7.05 -19.59
N GLU A 98 -13.74 6.58 -18.34
CA GLU A 98 -13.69 5.16 -17.96
C GLU A 98 -12.39 4.43 -18.33
N ARG A 99 -11.31 5.18 -18.57
CA ARG A 99 -9.97 4.65 -18.83
C ARG A 99 -8.99 5.16 -17.79
N ALA A 100 -7.97 4.36 -17.47
CA ALA A 100 -6.88 4.81 -16.63
C ALA A 100 -6.04 5.87 -17.39
N GLU A 101 -6.07 7.11 -16.92
CA GLU A 101 -5.26 8.21 -17.46
C GLU A 101 -3.90 8.28 -16.77
N ARG A 102 -3.90 8.10 -15.45
CA ARG A 102 -2.69 8.19 -14.61
C ARG A 102 -2.72 7.15 -13.52
N THR A 103 -1.58 6.53 -13.25
CA THR A 103 -1.39 5.59 -12.14
C THR A 103 -0.14 5.98 -11.35
N ASP A 104 -0.33 6.48 -10.13
CA ASP A 104 0.75 6.74 -9.18
C ASP A 104 0.95 5.50 -8.30
N LEU A 105 2.13 4.89 -8.33
CA LEU A 105 2.41 3.60 -7.68
C LEU A 105 3.51 3.73 -6.62
N VAL A 106 3.27 3.15 -5.45
CA VAL A 106 4.26 2.96 -4.38
C VAL A 106 4.36 1.47 -4.05
N ILE A 107 5.59 0.94 -4.01
CA ILE A 107 5.89 -0.47 -3.70
C ILE A 107 6.88 -0.54 -2.54
N GLY A 108 6.64 -1.43 -1.59
CA GLY A 108 7.48 -1.63 -0.41
C GLY A 108 8.77 -2.42 -0.67
N MET A 109 9.65 -1.96 -1.57
CA MET A 109 10.85 -2.70 -2.01
C MET A 109 11.92 -2.88 -0.92
N SER A 110 11.79 -2.18 0.20
CA SER A 110 12.61 -2.29 1.40
C SER A 110 11.73 -2.27 2.66
N ASN A 111 12.28 -2.62 3.83
CA ASN A 111 11.51 -2.65 5.08
C ASN A 111 10.92 -1.28 5.45
N SER A 112 11.67 -0.21 5.22
CA SER A 112 11.21 1.16 5.49
C SER A 112 10.13 1.59 4.50
N GLU A 113 10.25 1.22 3.21
CA GLU A 113 9.21 1.47 2.22
C GLU A 113 7.96 0.63 2.48
N ALA A 114 8.09 -0.64 2.87
CA ALA A 114 6.96 -1.49 3.22
C ALA A 114 6.16 -0.88 4.39
N SER A 115 6.85 -0.35 5.40
CA SER A 115 6.20 0.36 6.51
C SER A 115 5.43 1.60 6.03
N ARG A 116 6.01 2.38 5.11
CA ARG A 116 5.33 3.55 4.50
C ARG A 116 4.11 3.14 3.69
N VAL A 117 4.24 2.08 2.89
CA VAL A 117 3.12 1.56 2.09
C VAL A 117 1.99 1.06 3.00
N ILE A 118 2.30 0.42 4.14
CA ILE A 118 1.28 0.00 5.10
C ILE A 118 0.52 1.20 5.66
N VAL A 119 1.20 2.30 6.00
CA VAL A 119 0.52 3.54 6.42
C VAL A 119 -0.35 4.09 5.30
N GLU A 120 0.16 4.15 4.07
CA GLU A 120 -0.62 4.57 2.90
C GLU A 120 -1.84 3.67 2.67
N MET A 121 -1.71 2.37 2.92
CA MET A 121 -2.81 1.42 2.79
C MET A 121 -3.93 1.73 3.80
N LEU A 122 -3.57 2.04 5.04
CA LEU A 122 -4.54 2.41 6.08
C LEU A 122 -5.28 3.71 5.74
N ASP A 123 -4.63 4.64 5.06
CA ASP A 123 -5.21 5.94 4.69
C ASP A 123 -6.04 5.88 3.38
N ARG A 124 -5.81 4.90 2.50
CA ARG A 124 -6.43 4.86 1.17
C ARG A 124 -7.31 3.66 0.87
N CYS A 125 -7.03 2.49 1.44
CA CYS A 125 -7.65 1.22 1.02
C CYS A 125 -8.98 0.97 1.75
N PHE A 126 -9.87 1.96 1.69
CA PHE A 126 -11.25 1.90 2.16
C PHE A 126 -12.11 2.89 1.34
N GLU A 127 -13.42 2.70 1.35
CA GLU A 127 -14.35 3.56 0.61
C GLU A 127 -14.34 5.00 1.13
N GLY A 128 -14.10 5.97 0.24
CA GLY A 128 -13.90 7.36 0.63
C GLY A 128 -12.56 7.60 1.32
N GLY A 129 -11.57 6.73 1.09
CA GLY A 129 -10.18 6.96 1.48
C GLY A 129 -9.49 8.02 0.62
N GLY A 130 -8.22 8.26 0.92
CA GLY A 130 -7.42 9.26 0.21
C GLY A 130 -7.06 10.45 1.10
N PRO A 131 -6.16 11.32 0.62
CA PRO A 131 -5.74 12.48 1.39
C PRO A 131 -6.97 13.34 1.75
N PRO A 132 -7.09 13.83 3.00
CA PRO A 132 -8.26 14.55 3.46
C PRO A 132 -8.50 15.77 2.57
N THR A 133 -9.64 15.78 1.88
CA THR A 133 -10.03 16.86 0.96
C THR A 133 -10.61 18.03 1.75
N GLY A 134 -9.81 18.66 2.60
CA GLY A 134 -10.28 19.81 3.37
C GLY A 134 -9.40 20.14 4.55
N ARG A 135 -8.48 21.10 4.32
CA ARG A 135 -7.59 21.74 5.30
C ARG A 135 -6.39 20.87 5.70
N PRO A 136 -5.15 21.42 5.71
CA PRO A 136 -4.04 20.75 6.35
C PRO A 136 -4.38 20.65 7.83
N GLN A 137 -4.81 19.47 8.29
CA GLN A 137 -4.64 19.15 9.68
C GLN A 137 -3.14 19.01 9.86
N ALA A 138 -2.52 20.08 10.38
CA ALA A 138 -1.30 19.93 11.15
C ALA A 138 -1.64 18.89 12.22
N ARG A 139 -1.37 17.61 11.95
CA ARG A 139 -1.31 16.62 13.01
C ARG A 139 -0.25 17.18 13.93
N ALA A 140 -0.65 17.55 15.13
CA ALA A 140 0.29 17.99 16.15
C ALA A 140 1.31 16.86 16.28
N LEU A 141 2.48 17.05 15.68
CA LEU A 141 3.58 16.13 15.87
C LEU A 141 3.82 16.15 17.39
N PRO A 142 3.89 14.99 18.05
CA PRO A 142 4.32 14.97 19.43
C PRO A 142 5.65 15.75 19.50
N PRO A 143 5.82 16.64 20.49
CA PRO A 143 7.02 17.45 20.57
C PRO A 143 8.22 16.52 20.49
N LEU A 144 9.12 16.78 19.53
CA LEU A 144 10.41 16.11 19.50
C LEU A 144 11.04 16.32 20.89
N PRO A 145 11.63 15.27 21.51
CA PRO A 145 12.39 15.47 22.72
C PRO A 145 13.45 16.52 22.41
N LEU A 146 13.33 17.70 23.01
CA LEU A 146 14.33 18.74 22.90
C LEU A 146 15.62 18.18 23.48
N ASP A 147 16.75 18.35 22.78
CA ASP A 147 18.10 17.94 23.21
C ASP A 147 18.51 18.51 24.58
N SER A 148 17.70 19.39 25.17
CA SER A 148 17.77 19.84 26.56
C SER A 148 17.71 18.68 27.58
N ALA A 149 17.15 17.52 27.21
CA ALA A 149 17.15 16.32 28.05
C ALA A 149 18.52 15.63 28.19
N LEU A 150 19.53 16.05 27.40
CA LEU A 150 20.89 15.49 27.44
C LEU A 150 21.87 16.29 28.29
N THR A 151 21.44 17.34 29.01
CA THR A 151 22.33 17.98 29.97
C THR A 151 22.53 17.05 31.18
N PRO A 152 23.77 16.56 31.44
CA PRO A 152 24.04 15.81 32.66
C PRO A 152 23.84 16.76 33.82
N LYS A 153 22.81 16.53 34.63
CA LYS A 153 22.65 17.19 35.92
C LYS A 153 23.92 16.90 36.74
N PRO A 154 24.70 17.92 37.18
CA PRO A 154 25.78 17.69 38.12
C PRO A 154 25.19 17.04 39.36
N ALA A 155 25.68 15.85 39.70
CA ALA A 155 25.29 15.16 40.91
C ALA A 155 25.62 16.05 42.11
N ALA A 156 24.60 16.34 42.93
CA ALA A 156 24.83 16.95 44.23
C ALA A 156 25.65 15.98 45.09
N PRO A 157 26.65 16.46 45.85
CA PRO A 157 27.43 15.61 46.73
C PRO A 157 26.51 15.02 47.80
N SER A 158 26.36 13.70 47.80
CA SER A 158 25.64 12.98 48.84
C SER A 158 26.52 12.93 50.08
N ILE A 159 26.05 13.57 51.17
CA ILE A 159 26.65 13.46 52.49
C ILE A 159 26.59 11.99 52.92
N THR A 160 27.76 11.40 53.09
CA THR A 160 27.96 10.00 53.47
C THR A 160 27.53 9.79 54.92
N THR A 161 26.58 8.89 55.15
CA THR A 161 26.38 8.25 56.46
C THR A 161 26.74 6.77 56.29
N PRO A 162 27.73 6.22 57.01
CA PRO A 162 28.13 4.83 56.82
C PRO A 162 27.22 3.90 57.60
N ALA A 163 26.67 2.89 56.92
CA ALA A 163 26.08 1.71 57.56
C ALA A 163 26.96 0.47 57.26
N PRO A 164 27.07 -0.48 58.19
CA PRO A 164 28.12 -1.48 58.19
C PRO A 164 27.76 -2.72 57.38
N GLY A 165 28.73 -3.18 56.59
CA GLY A 165 28.99 -4.59 56.34
C GLY A 165 27.94 -5.37 55.54
N VAL A 166 28.08 -5.38 54.21
CA VAL A 166 27.80 -6.57 53.41
C VAL A 166 28.90 -6.71 52.36
N THR A 167 29.62 -7.81 52.44
CA THR A 167 30.75 -8.20 51.60
C THR A 167 30.25 -8.51 50.19
N SER A 168 30.62 -7.68 49.20
CA SER A 168 30.39 -7.99 47.79
C SER A 168 31.44 -8.99 47.27
N PRO A 169 31.08 -9.96 46.40
CA PRO A 169 32.04 -10.84 45.74
C PRO A 169 32.89 -10.07 44.71
N PRO A 170 34.13 -10.51 44.45
CA PRO A 170 35.05 -9.80 43.56
C PRO A 170 34.61 -9.88 42.09
N MET A 171 34.69 -8.73 41.42
CA MET A 171 34.46 -8.56 39.99
C MET A 171 35.59 -9.22 39.18
N PRO A 172 35.33 -9.81 38.00
CA PRO A 172 36.36 -10.39 37.14
C PRO A 172 37.31 -9.31 36.60
N ALA A 173 38.61 -9.60 36.62
CA ALA A 173 39.64 -8.74 36.06
C ALA A 173 39.56 -8.69 34.52
N PRO A 174 39.86 -7.54 33.89
CA PRO A 174 39.95 -7.43 32.44
C PRO A 174 41.15 -8.22 31.89
N PRO A 175 41.04 -8.82 30.68
CA PRO A 175 42.15 -9.54 30.06
C PRO A 175 43.27 -8.58 29.65
N ALA A 176 44.51 -9.03 29.85
CA ALA A 176 45.72 -8.31 29.47
C ALA A 176 45.83 -8.15 27.94
N PRO A 177 46.42 -7.04 27.45
CA PRO A 177 46.66 -6.86 26.02
C PRO A 177 47.74 -7.83 25.51
N SER A 178 47.44 -8.49 24.39
CA SER A 178 48.39 -9.35 23.67
C SER A 178 49.64 -8.57 23.23
N PRO A 179 50.85 -9.14 23.34
CA PRO A 179 52.05 -8.51 22.81
C PRO A 179 52.05 -8.51 21.28
N LEU A 180 52.35 -7.35 20.69
CA LEU A 180 52.58 -7.20 19.26
C LEU A 180 53.83 -8.00 18.80
N PRO A 181 53.81 -8.63 17.62
CA PRO A 181 54.96 -9.32 17.08
C PRO A 181 56.08 -8.33 16.74
N ARG A 182 57.29 -8.59 17.24
CA ARG A 182 58.51 -7.87 16.87
C ARG A 182 58.91 -8.24 15.44
N LEU A 183 59.01 -7.25 14.58
CA LEU A 183 59.65 -7.38 13.27
C LEU A 183 61.17 -7.55 13.45
N PRO A 184 61.83 -8.47 12.72
CA PRO A 184 63.28 -8.59 12.73
C PRO A 184 63.92 -7.42 11.96
N CYS A 185 64.92 -6.78 12.57
CA CYS A 185 65.85 -5.88 11.88
C CYS A 185 66.76 -6.69 10.95
N GLU A 186 66.78 -6.31 9.68
CA GLU A 186 67.77 -6.75 8.70
C GLU A 186 69.19 -6.35 9.10
N ARG A 187 70.15 -7.23 8.81
CA ARG A 187 71.53 -6.86 8.50
C ARG A 187 72.12 -7.86 7.51
#